data_AF-A0A924FGN1-F1
#
_entry.id   AF-A0A924FGN1-F1
#
_cell.length_a   1.000
_cell.length_b   1.000
_cell.length_c   1.000
_cell.angle_alpha   90.00
_cell.angle_beta   90.00
_cell.angle_gamma   90.00
#
_symmetry.space_group_name_H-M   'P 1'
#
loop_
_entity.id
_entity.type
_entity.pdbx_description
1 polymer ?
#
loop_
_entity_poly.entity_id
_entity_poly.type
_entity_poly.pdbx_seq_one_letter_code
_entity_poly.pdbx_strand_id
1 'polypeptide(L)'
;MKAIIERQLPLSDTYEFLWINRQGIEGGNACACDNCGKVIVNMAGIQNQKGERFTVGLDCLKMLTKALRNFTDYDDAVYDFNQTVRFMTLYNKAESTQSDGTFVYATTRNKKGQSVETMYFKHLIDKFGFQL
;
A
#
# COMPACT_ATOMS: atom_id res chain seq x y z
N MET A 1 17.22 24.92 7.96
CA MET A 1 16.36 25.40 6.87
C MET A 1 15.58 24.20 6.35
N LYS A 2 14.24 24.15 6.49
CA LYS A 2 13.42 23.04 5.99
C LYS A 2 13.35 23.20 4.47
N ALA A 3 13.93 22.28 3.70
CA ALA A 3 13.91 22.36 2.23
C ALA A 3 12.46 22.51 1.76
N ILE A 4 12.20 23.50 0.91
CA ILE A 4 10.94 23.61 0.18
C ILE A 4 10.90 22.37 -0.71
N ILE A 5 10.02 21.43 -0.38
CA ILE A 5 9.87 20.21 -1.17
C ILE A 5 9.17 20.64 -2.46
N GLU A 6 9.92 20.66 -3.56
CA GLU A 6 9.39 20.82 -4.89
C GLU A 6 8.39 19.68 -5.15
N ARG A 7 7.15 20.05 -5.46
CA ARG A 7 6.07 19.10 -5.78
C ARG A 7 5.77 19.25 -7.25
N GLN A 8 5.83 18.16 -7.99
CA GLN A 8 5.63 18.19 -9.44
C GLN A 8 4.16 18.08 -9.82
N LEU A 9 3.30 17.59 -8.92
CA LEU A 9 1.87 17.40 -9.18
C LEU A 9 1.03 18.55 -8.59
N PRO A 10 0.36 19.37 -9.42
CA PRO A 10 -0.45 20.49 -8.94
C PRO A 10 -1.67 20.03 -8.15
N LEU A 11 -1.93 20.65 -6.99
CA LEU A 11 -3.17 20.41 -6.24
C LEU A 11 -4.42 21.02 -6.90
N SER A 12 -4.22 21.87 -7.91
CA SER A 12 -5.29 22.46 -8.73
C SER A 12 -5.82 21.52 -9.81
N ASP A 13 -5.07 20.46 -10.13
CA ASP A 13 -5.54 19.42 -11.04
C ASP A 13 -6.56 18.51 -10.35
N THR A 14 -7.24 17.70 -11.13
CA THR A 14 -8.08 16.59 -10.65
C THR A 14 -7.46 15.28 -11.06
N TYR A 15 -7.39 14.34 -10.12
CA TYR A 15 -6.82 13.02 -10.32
C TYR A 15 -7.85 11.93 -10.04
N GLU A 16 -7.63 10.78 -10.65
CA GLU A 16 -8.30 9.52 -10.37
C GLU A 16 -7.31 8.57 -9.72
N PHE A 17 -7.72 7.96 -8.62
CA PHE A 17 -7.03 6.86 -7.99
C PHE A 17 -7.22 5.58 -8.80
N LEU A 18 -6.14 4.83 -9.04
CA LEU A 18 -6.16 3.60 -9.84
C LEU A 18 -5.85 2.35 -9.02
N TRP A 19 -4.78 2.36 -8.23
CA TRP A 19 -4.31 1.17 -7.49
C TRP A 19 -3.35 1.54 -6.36
N ILE A 20 -3.19 0.64 -5.40
CA ILE A 20 -2.11 0.63 -4.39
C ILE A 20 -1.35 -0.68 -4.54
N ASN A 21 -0.03 -0.64 -4.41
CA ASN A 21 0.82 -1.82 -4.42
C ASN A 21 2.05 -1.57 -3.53
N ARG A 22 2.62 -2.64 -2.95
CA ARG A 22 3.94 -2.62 -2.33
C ARG A 22 4.90 -3.47 -3.17
N GLN A 23 5.92 -2.83 -3.75
CA GLN A 23 6.99 -3.56 -4.41
C GLN A 23 8.20 -3.73 -3.50
N GLY A 24 8.80 -4.93 -3.55
CA GLY A 24 10.04 -5.23 -2.84
C GLY A 24 11.25 -4.55 -3.48
N ILE A 25 12.21 -4.14 -2.65
CA ILE A 25 13.49 -3.54 -3.11
C ILE A 25 14.36 -4.61 -3.80
N GLU A 26 14.30 -5.85 -3.32
CA GLU A 26 15.11 -6.97 -3.82
C GLU A 26 14.79 -7.37 -5.27
N GLY A 27 13.60 -6.98 -5.78
CA GLY A 27 13.22 -7.16 -7.19
C GLY A 27 13.70 -6.06 -8.13
N GLY A 28 14.41 -5.03 -7.64
CA GLY A 28 14.91 -3.91 -8.45
C GLY A 28 13.86 -2.88 -8.87
N ASN A 29 12.63 -2.98 -8.34
CA ASN A 29 11.49 -2.15 -8.77
C ASN A 29 11.19 -0.98 -7.81
N ALA A 30 12.17 -0.52 -7.04
CA ALA A 30 12.02 0.71 -6.27
C ALA A 30 11.94 1.88 -7.26
N CYS A 31 10.79 2.56 -7.31
CA CYS A 31 10.60 3.72 -8.19
C CYS A 31 10.74 5.04 -7.41
N ALA A 32 11.07 6.10 -8.13
CA ALA A 32 10.98 7.45 -7.59
C ALA A 32 9.52 7.93 -7.67
N CYS A 33 9.05 8.60 -6.62
CA CYS A 33 7.74 9.22 -6.58
C CYS A 33 7.66 10.38 -7.59
N ASP A 34 6.70 10.34 -8.50
CA ASP A 34 6.52 11.39 -9.50
C ASP A 34 6.17 12.75 -8.88
N ASN A 35 5.65 12.78 -7.65
CA ASN A 35 5.36 14.05 -6.99
C ASN A 35 6.58 14.69 -6.31
N CYS A 36 7.46 13.90 -5.69
CA CYS A 36 8.50 14.44 -4.79
C CYS A 36 9.91 13.88 -5.02
N GLY A 37 10.10 13.02 -6.02
CA GLY A 37 11.39 12.43 -6.40
C GLY A 37 11.97 11.41 -5.42
N LYS A 38 11.34 11.15 -4.27
CA LYS A 38 11.84 10.18 -3.28
C LYS A 38 11.62 8.74 -3.75
N VAL A 39 12.57 7.86 -3.45
CA VAL A 39 12.41 6.41 -3.62
C VAL A 39 11.29 5.91 -2.73
N ILE A 40 10.38 5.12 -3.29
CA ILE A 40 9.19 4.59 -2.61
C ILE A 40 9.06 3.09 -2.82
N VAL A 41 8.51 2.41 -1.81
CA VAL A 41 8.15 0.97 -1.85
C VAL A 41 6.65 0.76 -1.75
N ASN A 42 5.95 1.64 -1.02
CA ASN A 42 4.49 1.69 -0.97
C ASN A 42 4.04 2.76 -1.96
N MET A 43 3.46 2.30 -3.06
CA MET A 43 3.19 3.11 -4.24
C MET A 43 1.71 3.05 -4.61
N ALA A 44 1.25 4.10 -5.26
CA ALA A 44 -0.08 4.18 -5.81
C ALA A 44 -0.06 4.79 -7.21
N GLY A 45 -0.92 4.27 -8.06
CA GLY A 45 -1.17 4.84 -9.39
C GLY A 45 -2.29 5.87 -9.31
N ILE A 46 -2.05 7.04 -9.90
CA ILE A 46 -3.09 8.03 -10.16
C ILE A 46 -3.05 8.47 -11.62
N GLN A 47 -4.15 9.03 -12.11
CA GLN A 47 -4.25 9.56 -13.47
C GLN A 47 -4.89 10.95 -13.45
N ASN A 48 -4.39 11.90 -14.23
CA ASN A 48 -5.03 13.21 -14.38
C ASN A 48 -6.12 13.21 -15.46
N GLN A 49 -6.82 14.33 -15.64
CA GLN A 49 -7.86 14.50 -16.64
C GLN A 49 -7.39 14.33 -18.10
N LYS A 50 -6.07 14.49 -18.37
CA LYS A 50 -5.47 14.30 -19.70
C LYS A 50 -5.15 12.83 -19.99
N GLY A 51 -5.35 11.94 -19.02
CA GLY A 51 -5.00 10.53 -19.11
C GLY A 51 -3.55 10.20 -18.74
N GLU A 52 -2.75 11.19 -18.33
CA GLU A 52 -1.37 10.99 -17.89
C GLU A 52 -1.35 10.25 -16.56
N ARG A 53 -0.53 9.20 -16.45
CA ARG A 53 -0.44 8.34 -15.28
C ARG A 53 0.80 8.67 -14.48
N PHE A 54 0.64 8.67 -13.16
CA PHE A 54 1.69 8.96 -12.20
C PHE A 54 1.74 7.87 -11.13
N THR A 55 2.94 7.54 -10.68
CA THR A 55 3.22 6.67 -9.55
C THR A 55 3.70 7.52 -8.38
N VAL A 56 2.93 7.54 -7.31
CA VAL A 56 3.22 8.35 -6.13
C VAL A 56 3.34 7.49 -4.88
N GLY A 57 4.12 7.96 -3.90
CA GLY A 57 4.14 7.35 -2.57
C GLY A 57 2.83 7.61 -1.84
N LEU A 58 2.44 6.73 -0.93
CA LEU A 58 1.20 6.88 -0.16
C LEU A 58 1.12 8.20 0.63
N ASP A 59 2.25 8.72 1.11
CA ASP A 59 2.31 10.04 1.77
C ASP A 59 1.99 11.19 0.79
N CYS A 60 2.46 11.08 -0.45
CA CYS A 60 2.15 12.05 -1.50
C CYS A 60 0.70 11.95 -1.94
N LEU A 61 0.18 10.73 -2.07
CA LEU A 61 -1.22 10.48 -2.35
C LEU A 61 -2.13 11.10 -1.27
N LYS A 62 -1.77 10.92 0.01
CA LYS A 62 -2.51 11.51 1.13
C LYS A 62 -2.64 13.03 1.01
N MET A 63 -1.60 13.72 0.52
CA MET A 63 -1.65 15.16 0.27
C MET A 63 -2.54 15.53 -0.94
N LEU A 64 -2.62 14.65 -1.94
CA LEU A 64 -3.42 14.81 -3.15
C LEU A 64 -4.89 14.39 -2.95
N THR A 65 -5.28 13.88 -1.78
CA THR A 65 -6.66 13.36 -1.53
C THR A 65 -7.76 14.34 -1.88
N LYS A 66 -7.58 15.65 -1.64
CA LYS A 66 -8.57 16.67 -2.00
C LYS A 66 -8.76 16.85 -3.51
N ALA A 67 -7.78 16.42 -4.29
CA ALA A 67 -7.81 16.46 -5.74
C ALA A 67 -8.29 15.12 -6.35
N LEU A 68 -8.57 14.10 -5.54
CA LEU A 68 -9.06 12.81 -6.03
C LEU A 68 -10.57 12.86 -6.28
N ARG A 69 -10.99 12.46 -7.48
CA ARG A 69 -12.42 12.38 -7.84
C ARG A 69 -13.13 11.16 -7.28
N ASN A 70 -12.42 10.05 -7.12
CA ASN A 70 -12.93 8.77 -6.60
C ASN A 70 -12.34 8.49 -5.21
N PHE A 71 -12.59 9.42 -4.28
CA PHE A 71 -12.06 9.34 -2.92
C PHE A 71 -12.47 8.05 -2.19
N THR A 72 -13.69 7.56 -2.41
CA THR A 72 -14.17 6.31 -1.79
C THR A 72 -13.29 5.11 -2.16
N ASP A 73 -12.97 4.93 -3.44
CA ASP A 73 -12.10 3.84 -3.91
C ASP A 73 -10.71 3.93 -3.28
N TYR A 74 -10.19 5.15 -3.13
CA TYR A 74 -8.94 5.41 -2.44
C TYR A 74 -9.02 5.01 -0.95
N ASP A 75 -10.08 5.42 -0.25
CA ASP A 75 -10.22 5.19 1.19
C ASP A 75 -10.34 3.69 1.50
N ASP A 76 -11.15 2.97 0.73
CA ASP A 76 -11.30 1.51 0.81
C ASP A 76 -9.96 0.81 0.51
N ALA A 77 -9.27 1.20 -0.56
CA ALA A 77 -7.99 0.60 -0.92
C ALA A 77 -6.90 0.86 0.14
N VAL A 78 -6.86 2.04 0.75
CA VAL A 78 -5.91 2.36 1.84
C VAL A 78 -6.25 1.57 3.09
N TYR A 79 -7.54 1.41 3.42
CA TYR A 79 -7.97 0.58 4.55
C TYR A 79 -7.49 -0.87 4.35
N ASP A 80 -7.82 -1.48 3.22
CA ASP A 80 -7.44 -2.85 2.87
C ASP A 80 -5.91 -3.04 2.88
N PHE A 81 -5.17 -2.09 2.30
CA PHE A 81 -3.71 -2.12 2.26
C PHE A 81 -3.12 -2.11 3.68
N ASN A 82 -3.63 -1.23 4.55
CA ASN A 82 -3.16 -1.13 5.93
C ASN A 82 -3.46 -2.42 6.74
N GLN A 83 -4.61 -3.05 6.52
CA GLN A 83 -4.91 -4.35 7.13
C GLN A 83 -3.96 -5.43 6.62
N THR A 84 -3.65 -5.43 5.32
CA THR A 84 -2.71 -6.38 4.71
C THR A 84 -1.31 -6.20 5.28
N VAL A 85 -0.80 -4.96 5.40
CA VAL A 85 0.50 -4.66 6.04
C VAL A 85 0.56 -5.20 7.47
N ARG A 86 -0.51 -5.02 8.25
CA ARG A 86 -0.59 -5.53 9.63
C ARG A 86 -0.57 -7.04 9.67
N PHE A 87 -1.36 -7.69 8.82
CA PHE A 87 -1.36 -9.14 8.70
C PHE A 87 0.02 -9.66 8.30
N MET A 88 0.68 -9.08 7.30
CA MET A 88 2.02 -9.51 6.87
C MET A 88 3.07 -9.32 7.97
N THR A 89 2.92 -8.31 8.82
CA THR A 89 3.78 -8.13 10.00
C THR A 89 3.60 -9.24 11.03
N LEU A 90 2.37 -9.75 11.19
CA LEU A 90 2.07 -10.91 12.04
C LEU A 90 2.56 -12.20 11.39
N TYR A 91 2.30 -12.38 10.09
CA TYR A 91 2.72 -13.53 9.29
C TYR A 91 4.24 -13.75 9.37
N ASN A 92 5.03 -12.69 9.18
CA ASN A 92 6.50 -12.76 9.28
C ASN A 92 7.03 -13.09 10.68
N LYS A 93 6.17 -13.05 11.71
CA LYS A 93 6.49 -13.40 13.10
C LYS A 93 5.76 -14.66 13.57
N ALA A 94 5.05 -15.33 12.67
CA ALA A 94 4.26 -16.49 13.00
C ALA A 94 5.17 -17.69 13.34
N GLU A 95 4.72 -18.50 14.30
CA GLU A 95 5.37 -19.78 14.62
C GLU A 95 5.03 -20.84 13.56
N SER A 96 3.86 -20.71 12.93
CA SER A 96 3.44 -21.56 11.82
C SER A 96 2.44 -20.81 10.93
N THR A 97 2.39 -21.22 9.66
CA THR A 97 1.54 -20.64 8.64
C THR A 97 0.88 -21.71 7.79
N GLN A 98 -0.37 -21.51 7.40
CA GLN A 98 -1.12 -22.39 6.51
C GLN A 98 -1.88 -21.55 5.47
N SER A 99 -2.20 -22.14 4.32
CA SER A 99 -3.17 -21.58 3.37
C SER A 99 -4.06 -22.67 2.81
N ASP A 100 -5.32 -22.34 2.55
CA ASP A 100 -6.31 -23.19 1.89
C ASP A 100 -6.66 -22.70 0.47
N GLY A 101 -5.88 -21.74 -0.05
CA GLY A 101 -6.11 -21.07 -1.34
C GLY A 101 -7.00 -19.84 -1.27
N THR A 102 -7.93 -19.75 -0.30
CA THR A 102 -8.79 -18.56 -0.10
C THR A 102 -8.27 -17.69 1.03
N PHE A 103 -7.81 -18.34 2.10
CA PHE A 103 -7.30 -17.74 3.31
C PHE A 103 -5.85 -18.11 3.56
N VAL A 104 -5.21 -17.25 4.33
CA VAL A 104 -3.91 -17.48 4.94
C VAL A 104 -4.08 -17.40 6.45
N TYR A 105 -3.54 -18.38 7.14
CA TYR A 105 -3.58 -18.52 8.58
C TYR A 105 -2.18 -18.32 9.13
N ALA A 106 -2.06 -17.46 10.14
CA ALA A 106 -0.81 -17.20 10.85
C ALA A 106 -1.02 -17.44 12.34
N THR A 107 -0.28 -18.37 12.92
CA THR A 107 -0.34 -18.68 14.34
C THR A 107 0.80 -17.98 15.07
N THR A 108 0.46 -17.16 16.07
CA THR A 108 1.42 -16.42 16.90
C THR A 108 1.17 -16.69 18.38
N ARG A 109 2.13 -16.35 19.25
CA ARG A 109 1.90 -16.31 20.71
C ARG A 109 1.53 -14.91 21.17
N ASN A 110 0.47 -14.83 21.97
CA ASN A 110 0.14 -13.58 22.67
C ASN A 110 1.07 -13.36 23.88
N LYS A 111 0.93 -12.22 24.56
CA LYS A 111 1.73 -11.86 25.75
C LYS A 111 1.56 -12.84 26.93
N LYS A 112 0.52 -13.68 26.93
CA LYS A 112 0.26 -14.71 27.94
C LYS A 112 0.82 -16.08 27.54
N GLY A 113 1.54 -16.17 26.42
CA GLY A 113 2.09 -17.42 25.89
C GLY A 113 1.06 -18.34 25.23
N GLN A 114 -0.17 -17.88 25.01
CA GLN A 114 -1.22 -18.66 24.36
C GLN A 114 -1.12 -18.51 22.84
N SER A 115 -1.31 -19.62 22.13
CA SER A 115 -1.41 -19.62 20.67
C SER A 115 -2.68 -18.90 20.20
N VAL A 116 -2.52 -18.01 19.23
CA VAL A 116 -3.59 -17.26 18.58
C VAL A 116 -3.43 -17.41 17.09
N GLU A 117 -4.44 -17.98 16.44
CA GLU A 117 -4.52 -18.06 14.99
C GLU A 117 -5.22 -16.81 14.44
N THR A 118 -4.61 -16.18 13.44
CA THR A 118 -5.19 -15.06 12.70
C THR A 118 -5.41 -15.49 11.27
N MET A 119 -6.65 -15.32 10.78
CA MET A 119 -7.05 -15.61 9.41
C MET A 119 -7.11 -14.32 8.59
N TYR A 120 -6.66 -14.37 7.34
CA TYR A 120 -6.74 -13.25 6.41
C TYR A 120 -6.99 -13.71 4.98
N PHE A 121 -7.64 -12.86 4.18
CA PHE A 121 -7.97 -13.19 2.79
C PHE A 121 -6.72 -13.16 1.90
N LYS A 122 -6.43 -14.28 1.23
CA LYS A 122 -5.26 -14.41 0.34
C LYS A 122 -5.32 -13.41 -0.82
N HIS A 123 -6.50 -13.20 -1.40
CA HIS A 123 -6.65 -12.30 -2.55
C HIS A 123 -6.24 -10.85 -2.25
N LEU A 124 -6.37 -10.38 -1.00
CA LEU A 124 -5.91 -9.05 -0.60
C LEU A 124 -4.38 -8.97 -0.54
N ILE A 125 -3.72 -10.03 -0.07
CA ILE A 125 -2.26 -10.14 -0.04
C ILE A 125 -1.71 -10.05 -1.47
N ASP A 126 -2.30 -10.85 -2.37
CA ASP A 126 -1.92 -10.89 -3.79
C ASP A 126 -2.19 -9.54 -4.48
N LYS A 127 -3.37 -8.92 -4.24
CA LYS A 127 -3.77 -7.61 -4.78
C LYS A 127 -2.72 -6.54 -4.54
N PHE A 128 -2.10 -6.54 -3.36
CA PHE A 128 -1.13 -5.51 -2.96
C PHE A 128 0.33 -5.90 -3.19
N GLY A 129 0.60 -7.03 -3.83
CA GLY A 129 1.96 -7.44 -4.22
C GLY A 129 2.83 -7.97 -3.08
N PHE A 130 2.23 -8.36 -1.95
CA PHE A 130 2.98 -9.00 -0.87
C PHE A 130 3.30 -10.46 -1.25
N GLN A 131 4.51 -10.90 -0.88
CA GLN A 131 4.92 -12.29 -1.00
C GLN A 131 4.71 -13.00 0.35
N LEU A 132 4.13 -14.20 0.29
CA LEU A 132 4.00 -15.13 1.42
C LEU A 132 5.28 -15.95 1.58
#